data_AF-A0A3A9GNP4-F1
#
_entry.id   AF-A0A3A9GNP4-F1
#
_cell.length_a   1.000
_cell.length_b   1.000
_cell.length_c   1.000
_cell.angle_alpha   90.00
_cell.angle_beta   90.00
_cell.angle_gamma   90.00
#
_symmetry.space_group_name_H-M   'P 1'
#
loop_
_entity.id
_entity.type
_entity.pdbx_description
1 polymer ?
#
loop_
_entity_poly.entity_id
_entity_poly.type
_entity_poly.pdbx_seq_one_letter_code
_entity_poly.pdbx_strand_id
1 'polypeptide(L)' 'MLNQGGYAVSNAHEDLEKYASAIILSNDEDGVVRWLKENYYK' A
#
# COMPACT_ATOMS: atom_id res chain seq x y z
N MET A 1 -1.18 14.57 9.73
CA MET A 1 -0.84 14.86 8.32
C MET A 1 -1.05 13.57 7.54
N LEU A 2 -1.85 13.61 6.48
CA LEU A 2 -1.93 12.50 5.52
C LEU A 2 -0.57 12.39 4.85
N ASN A 3 0.09 11.24 4.99
CA ASN A 3 1.34 11.00 4.25
C ASN A 3 0.94 10.86 2.77
N GLN A 4 1.16 11.89 1.96
CA GLN A 4 0.80 11.91 0.54
C GLN A 4 1.81 11.07 -0.27
N GLY A 5 1.89 9.79 0.05
CA GLY A 5 2.75 8.82 -0.62
C GLY A 5 1.92 7.85 -1.47
N GLY A 6 2.47 7.44 -2.62
CA GLY A 6 1.95 6.28 -3.35
C GLY A 6 2.39 4.99 -2.66
N TYR A 7 1.51 3.98 -2.61
CA TYR A 7 1.82 2.67 -2.04
C TYR A 7 1.69 1.61 -3.13
N ALA A 8 2.65 0.69 -3.20
CA ALA A 8 2.58 -0.46 -4.10
C ALA A 8 2.18 -1.71 -3.33
N VAL A 9 1.33 -2.54 -3.91
CA VAL A 9 1.03 -3.87 -3.36
C VAL A 9 2.21 -4.81 -3.59
N SER A 10 2.43 -5.78 -2.72
CA SER A 10 3.62 -6.65 -2.73
C SER A 10 3.75 -7.54 -3.97
N ASN A 11 2.67 -7.74 -4.72
CA ASN A 11 2.66 -8.45 -6.00
C ASN A 11 2.55 -7.51 -7.22
N ALA A 12 2.78 -6.21 -7.02
CA ALA A 12 2.90 -5.25 -8.11
C ALA A 12 4.18 -5.52 -8.93
N HIS A 13 4.25 -4.91 -10.11
CA HIS A 13 5.46 -4.97 -10.93
C HIS A 13 6.67 -4.41 -10.16
N GLU A 14 7.81 -5.11 -10.18
CA GLU A 14 9.00 -4.79 -9.36
C GLU A 14 9.50 -3.35 -9.52
N ASP A 15 9.38 -2.78 -10.73
CA ASP A 15 9.76 -1.38 -10.98
C ASP A 15 8.94 -0.36 -10.19
N LEU A 16 7.74 -0.71 -9.71
CA LEU A 16 6.89 0.18 -8.94
C LEU A 16 7.41 0.44 -7.53
N GLU A 17 8.27 -0.44 -6.98
CA GLU A 17 8.87 -0.24 -5.66
C GLU A 17 9.68 1.06 -5.58
N LYS A 18 10.31 1.46 -6.69
CA LYS A 18 11.13 2.67 -6.80
C LYS A 18 10.32 3.97 -6.66
N TYR A 19 9.02 3.90 -6.92
CA TYR A 19 8.11 5.05 -6.90
C TYR A 19 7.21 5.04 -5.64
N ALA A 20 7.14 3.93 -4.93
CA ALA A 20 6.29 3.76 -3.77
C ALA A 20 6.97 4.28 -2.49
N SER A 21 6.20 4.95 -1.63
CA SER A 21 6.64 5.35 -0.30
C SER A 21 6.74 4.16 0.66
N ALA A 22 5.95 3.11 0.42
CA ALA A 22 6.07 1.82 1.10
C ALA A 22 5.37 0.73 0.28
N ILE A 23 5.73 -0.52 0.57
CA ILE A 23 5.06 -1.71 0.06
C ILE A 23 4.01 -2.15 1.06
N ILE A 24 2.79 -2.40 0.58
CA ILE A 24 1.68 -2.96 1.35
C ILE A 24 1.41 -4.40 0.90
N LEU A 25 0.55 -5.12 1.62
CA LEU A 25 0.20 -6.50 1.26
C LEU A 25 -0.38 -6.60 -0.16
N SER A 26 -0.37 -7.81 -0.69
CA SER A 26 -0.88 -8.11 -2.03
C SER A 26 -2.38 -7.76 -2.13
N ASN A 27 -2.86 -7.50 -3.35
CA ASN A 27 -4.31 -7.47 -3.58
C ASN A 27 -4.99 -8.81 -3.25
N ASP A 28 -4.27 -9.94 -3.34
CA ASP A 28 -4.80 -11.27 -2.97
C ASP A 28 -4.96 -11.42 -1.45
N GLU A 29 -4.38 -10.51 -0.67
CA GLU A 29 -4.42 -10.48 0.80
C GLU A 29 -5.26 -9.30 1.34
N ASP A 30 -6.10 -8.70 0.50
CA ASP A 30 -6.88 -7.49 0.81
C ASP A 30 -6.01 -6.29 1.22
N GLY A 31 -4.78 -6.18 0.70
CA GLY A 31 -3.78 -5.27 1.24
C GLY A 31 -4.20 -3.80 1.29
N VAL A 32 -4.94 -3.32 0.29
CA VAL A 32 -5.47 -1.95 0.28
C VAL A 32 -6.49 -1.74 1.41
N VAL A 33 -7.44 -2.67 1.59
CA VAL A 33 -8.50 -2.54 2.60
C VAL A 33 -7.92 -2.60 4.01
N ARG A 34 -6.97 -3.52 4.26
CA ARG A 34 -6.29 -3.63 5.55
C ARG A 34 -5.51 -2.37 5.88
N TRP A 35 -4.74 -1.88 4.92
CA TRP A 35 -4.00 -0.63 5.10
C TRP A 35 -4.93 0.56 5.40
N LEU A 36 -6.07 0.67 4.73
CA LEU A 36 -7.06 1.71 5.02
C LEU A 36 -7.67 1.59 6.43
N LYS A 37 -7.97 0.39 6.91
CA LYS A 37 -8.47 0.17 8.28
C LYS A 37 -7.45 0.58 9.35
N GLU A 38 -6.19 0.24 9.17
CA GLU A 38 -5.13 0.57 10.13
C GLU A 38 -4.82 2.08 10.19
N ASN A 39 -4.90 2.76 9.04
CA ASN A 39 -4.45 4.15 8.91
C ASN A 39 -5.58 5.20 8.98
N TYR A 40 -6.82 4.84 8.64
CA TYR A 40 -7.92 5.80 8.50
C TYR A 40 -9.21 5.42 9.20
N TYR A 41 -9.64 4.17 9.07
CA TYR A 41 -10.92 3.71 9.58
C TYR A 41 -10.69 2.92 10.88
N LYS A 42 -10.50 3.66 11.98
CA LYS A 42 -10.55 3.09 13.34
C LYS A 42 -11.98 2.89 13.80
#